data_AF-A0A966RDP6-F1
#
_entry.id   AF-A0A966RDP6-F1
#
_cell.length_a   1.000
_cell.length_b   1.000
_cell.length_c   1.000
_cell.angle_alpha   90.00
_cell.angle_beta   90.00
_cell.angle_gamma   90.00
#
_symmetry.space_group_name_H-M   'P 1'
#
loop_
_entity.id
_entity.type
_entity.pdbx_description
1 polymer ?
#
loop_
_entity_poly.entity_id
_entity_poly.type
_entity_poly.pdbx_seq_one_letter_code
_entity_poly.pdbx_strand_id
1 'polypeptide(L)'
;MTATTSDGNYTGSQATNFSITQKSLTVSGLTGANKVYDRTTAATATGTAALSGVESGDTVTLTGTPTFTFASANVGTGISISTTGYTLGGAQASNYLLTQPTLSANITAKGLTISGATATNRAYNGSTTVAVSGGSLVGVESGDFVTLGGSPTGTVSSAAVGTSRTVTVTGYSISGGSASNYSLTQPSPTVDITAKALTIGAPTLTTTKEYDGTTTAAV
;
A
#
# COMPACT_ATOMS: atom_id res chain seq x y z
N MET A 1 -1.14 -34.04 -52.32
CA MET A 1 -0.44 -33.90 -53.60
C MET A 1 0.03 -35.30 -54.00
N THR A 2 -0.60 -35.95 -54.99
CA THR A 2 -0.24 -37.30 -55.42
C THR A 2 0.85 -37.24 -56.49
N ALA A 3 2.01 -37.82 -56.19
CA ALA A 3 3.03 -38.08 -57.19
C ALA A 3 2.76 -39.44 -57.84
N THR A 4 2.61 -39.46 -59.15
CA THR A 4 2.62 -40.69 -59.96
C THR A 4 4.06 -41.02 -60.32
N THR A 5 4.55 -42.19 -59.90
CA THR A 5 5.74 -42.82 -60.48
C THR A 5 5.30 -43.94 -61.40
N SER A 6 5.75 -43.89 -62.65
CA SER A 6 5.70 -45.02 -63.58
C SER A 6 6.66 -46.08 -63.07
N ASP A 7 6.12 -47.21 -62.62
CA ASP A 7 6.71 -48.54 -62.79
C ASP A 7 5.72 -49.53 -62.16
N GLY A 8 5.10 -50.35 -63.02
CA GLY A 8 4.09 -51.30 -62.60
C GLY A 8 4.71 -52.43 -61.79
N ASN A 9 4.70 -52.34 -60.45
CA ASN A 9 4.48 -53.48 -59.54
C ASN A 9 4.34 -53.09 -58.04
N TYR A 10 3.55 -52.08 -57.68
CA TYR A 10 3.21 -51.82 -56.27
C TYR A 10 1.73 -51.44 -56.11
N THR A 11 0.88 -52.43 -55.80
CA THR A 11 -0.47 -52.17 -55.25
C THR A 11 -0.35 -51.83 -53.77
N GLY A 12 0.08 -50.61 -53.48
CA GLY A 12 0.20 -50.10 -52.13
C GLY A 12 -0.04 -48.59 -52.14
N SER A 13 -1.29 -48.18 -52.00
CA SER A 13 -1.60 -46.79 -51.63
C SER A 13 -1.15 -46.58 -50.19
N GLN A 14 0.13 -46.27 -49.99
CA GLN A 14 0.63 -45.80 -48.72
C GLN A 14 0.03 -44.40 -48.49
N ALA A 15 -1.13 -44.36 -47.83
CA ALA A 15 -1.67 -43.12 -47.28
C ALA A 15 -0.73 -42.69 -46.14
N THR A 16 0.23 -41.83 -46.46
CA THR A 16 1.04 -41.17 -45.44
C THR A 16 0.19 -40.08 -44.79
N ASN A 17 -0.43 -40.43 -43.67
CA ASN A 17 -1.13 -39.46 -42.83
C ASN A 17 -0.07 -38.57 -42.15
N PHE A 18 0.20 -37.40 -42.72
CA PHE A 18 1.00 -36.38 -42.04
C PHE A 18 0.10 -35.51 -41.18
N SER A 19 0.44 -35.40 -39.90
CA SER A 19 -0.15 -34.43 -38.99
C SER A 19 0.70 -33.17 -38.99
N ILE A 20 0.11 -32.02 -39.30
CA ILE A 20 0.75 -30.72 -39.12
C ILE A 20 0.29 -30.17 -37.78
N THR A 21 1.23 -29.89 -36.90
CA THR A 21 0.95 -29.26 -35.60
C THR A 21 0.89 -27.73 -35.75
N GLN A 22 0.05 -27.08 -34.93
CA GLN A 22 -0.01 -25.63 -34.91
C GLN A 22 1.29 -25.03 -34.39
N LYS A 23 1.71 -23.89 -34.96
CA LYS A 23 2.85 -23.12 -34.46
C LYS A 23 2.44 -22.24 -33.27
N SER A 24 3.26 -22.17 -32.23
CA SER A 24 2.96 -21.31 -31.07
C SER A 24 3.28 -19.83 -31.37
N LEU A 25 2.38 -18.95 -30.98
CA LEU A 25 2.56 -17.49 -30.94
C LEU A 25 2.56 -17.00 -29.50
N THR A 26 3.28 -15.91 -29.24
CA THR A 26 3.27 -15.21 -27.95
C THR A 26 2.77 -13.77 -28.11
N VAL A 27 2.31 -13.20 -27.01
CA VAL A 27 1.94 -11.77 -26.93
C VAL A 27 3.07 -11.00 -26.23
N SER A 28 3.49 -9.88 -26.81
CA SER A 28 4.49 -8.96 -26.25
C SER A 28 3.94 -7.53 -26.18
N GLY A 29 4.73 -6.59 -25.65
CA GLY A 29 4.38 -5.16 -25.62
C GLY A 29 3.49 -4.70 -24.46
N LEU A 30 3.22 -5.59 -23.50
CA LEU A 30 2.45 -5.30 -22.29
C LEU A 30 3.33 -5.23 -21.05
N THR A 31 2.93 -4.43 -20.08
CA THR A 31 3.52 -4.35 -18.74
C THR A 31 2.42 -4.33 -17.70
N GLY A 32 2.55 -5.13 -16.63
CA GLY A 32 1.60 -5.12 -15.52
C GLY A 32 1.65 -3.80 -14.77
N ALA A 33 0.49 -3.27 -14.37
CA ALA A 33 0.41 -2.01 -13.65
C ALA A 33 0.37 -2.24 -12.13
N ASN A 34 1.17 -1.47 -11.39
CA ASN A 34 1.14 -1.46 -9.93
C ASN A 34 -0.20 -0.90 -9.43
N LYS A 35 -0.64 -1.33 -8.24
CA LYS A 35 -1.81 -0.76 -7.57
C LYS A 35 -1.59 -0.57 -6.07
N VAL A 36 -2.43 0.25 -5.45
CA VAL A 36 -2.57 0.28 -3.99
C VAL A 36 -3.51 -0.84 -3.57
N TYR A 37 -3.27 -1.43 -2.41
CA TYR A 37 -4.12 -2.45 -1.82
C TYR A 37 -5.60 -2.02 -1.74
N ASP A 38 -6.48 -2.89 -2.22
CA ASP A 38 -7.94 -2.70 -2.27
C ASP A 38 -8.74 -4.00 -2.02
N ARG A 39 -8.09 -5.02 -1.43
CA ARG A 39 -8.63 -6.38 -1.21
C ARG A 39 -9.01 -7.19 -2.45
N THR A 40 -8.74 -6.73 -3.67
CA THR A 40 -9.08 -7.46 -4.89
C THR A 40 -7.85 -7.98 -5.62
N THR A 41 -8.03 -9.08 -6.37
CA THR A 41 -7.03 -9.59 -7.31
C THR A 41 -7.13 -8.92 -8.69
N ALA A 42 -8.00 -7.93 -8.88
CA ALA A 42 -8.15 -7.24 -10.15
C ALA A 42 -6.85 -6.53 -10.53
N ALA A 43 -6.31 -6.85 -11.70
CA ALA A 43 -5.11 -6.26 -12.25
C ALA A 43 -5.41 -5.45 -13.51
N THR A 44 -4.46 -4.60 -13.89
CA THR A 44 -4.48 -3.91 -15.18
C THR A 44 -3.10 -4.02 -15.82
N ALA A 45 -3.04 -3.82 -17.12
CA ALA A 45 -1.80 -3.78 -17.88
C ALA A 45 -1.80 -2.52 -18.77
N THR A 46 -0.62 -1.98 -19.01
CA THR A 46 -0.37 -0.86 -19.91
C THR A 46 0.46 -1.30 -21.11
N GLY A 47 0.48 -0.50 -22.17
CA GLY A 47 1.20 -0.78 -23.41
C GLY A 47 0.29 -1.27 -24.52
N THR A 48 0.89 -1.73 -25.62
CA THR A 48 0.19 -2.19 -26.82
C THR A 48 0.55 -3.64 -27.08
N ALA A 49 -0.43 -4.53 -26.98
CA ALA A 49 -0.24 -5.94 -27.25
C ALA A 49 0.10 -6.20 -28.72
N ALA A 50 1.13 -7.02 -28.97
CA ALA A 50 1.54 -7.43 -30.31
C ALA A 50 1.80 -8.94 -30.37
N LEU A 51 1.51 -9.57 -31.51
CA LEU A 51 1.88 -10.96 -31.77
C LEU A 51 3.36 -11.07 -32.13
N SER A 52 4.00 -12.12 -31.62
CA SER A 52 5.35 -12.52 -32.00
C SER A 52 5.32 -13.96 -32.53
N GLY A 53 6.03 -14.20 -33.64
CA GLY A 53 6.22 -15.53 -34.24
C GLY A 53 5.35 -15.85 -35.46
N VAL A 54 4.54 -14.89 -35.94
CA VAL A 54 3.73 -15.03 -37.17
C VAL A 54 4.67 -15.20 -38.37
N GLU A 55 4.40 -16.18 -39.23
CA GLU A 55 5.19 -16.42 -40.44
C GLU A 55 4.95 -15.35 -41.51
N SER A 56 5.98 -15.10 -42.30
CA SER A 56 5.88 -14.15 -43.41
C SER A 56 4.82 -14.61 -44.43
N GLY A 57 3.91 -13.71 -44.81
CA GLY A 57 2.81 -14.00 -45.72
C GLY A 57 1.50 -14.42 -45.04
N ASP A 58 1.54 -14.78 -43.75
CA ASP A 58 0.33 -15.12 -43.00
C ASP A 58 -0.35 -13.85 -42.45
N THR A 59 -1.68 -13.82 -42.53
CA THR A 59 -2.53 -12.81 -41.93
C THR A 59 -3.12 -13.34 -40.63
N VAL A 60 -2.52 -12.92 -39.52
CA VAL A 60 -2.94 -13.27 -38.15
C VAL A 60 -3.01 -12.00 -37.29
N THR A 61 -4.12 -11.80 -36.60
CA THR A 61 -4.37 -10.64 -35.73
C THR A 61 -4.65 -11.07 -34.30
N LEU A 62 -4.17 -10.30 -33.33
CA LEU A 62 -4.58 -10.46 -31.93
C LEU A 62 -5.94 -9.79 -31.72
N THR A 63 -6.87 -10.51 -31.10
CA THR A 63 -8.24 -10.06 -30.83
C THR A 63 -8.67 -10.48 -29.43
N GLY A 64 -9.95 -10.26 -29.08
CA GLY A 64 -10.53 -10.65 -27.80
C GLY A 64 -10.52 -9.53 -26.76
N THR A 65 -11.04 -9.83 -25.57
CA THR A 65 -11.12 -8.89 -24.45
C THR A 65 -10.35 -9.48 -23.28
N PRO A 66 -9.10 -9.06 -23.05
CA PRO A 66 -8.27 -9.69 -22.05
C PRO A 66 -8.74 -9.38 -20.63
N THR A 67 -8.60 -10.34 -19.73
CA THR A 67 -8.76 -10.16 -18.28
C THR A 67 -7.43 -10.42 -17.59
N PHE A 68 -7.05 -9.54 -16.66
CA PHE A 68 -5.82 -9.62 -15.90
C PHE A 68 -6.13 -9.84 -14.42
N THR A 69 -5.48 -10.83 -13.80
CA THR A 69 -5.71 -11.18 -12.39
C THR A 69 -4.40 -11.39 -11.66
N PHE A 70 -4.17 -10.66 -10.56
CA PHE A 70 -3.07 -10.93 -9.65
C PHE A 70 -3.24 -12.29 -8.97
N ALA A 71 -2.14 -13.01 -8.77
CA ALA A 71 -2.11 -14.27 -8.04
C ALA A 71 -2.41 -14.11 -6.53
N SER A 72 -2.30 -12.89 -6.00
CA SER A 72 -2.58 -12.53 -4.61
C SER A 72 -3.21 -11.15 -4.54
N ALA A 73 -4.14 -10.95 -3.61
CA ALA A 73 -4.70 -9.63 -3.32
C ALA A 73 -3.86 -8.83 -2.30
N ASN A 74 -2.88 -9.47 -1.64
CA ASN A 74 -2.09 -8.85 -0.57
C ASN A 74 -0.92 -8.02 -1.11
N VAL A 75 -0.45 -7.08 -0.28
CA VAL A 75 0.75 -6.28 -0.55
C VAL A 75 1.95 -7.19 -0.85
N GLY A 76 2.72 -6.80 -1.86
CA GLY A 76 3.88 -7.55 -2.30
C GLY A 76 4.50 -6.98 -3.56
N THR A 77 5.71 -7.42 -3.85
CA THR A 77 6.48 -7.03 -5.03
C THR A 77 6.51 -8.15 -6.06
N GLY A 78 6.42 -7.82 -7.34
CA GLY A 78 6.54 -8.79 -8.43
C GLY A 78 5.46 -9.87 -8.41
N ILE A 79 4.26 -9.55 -7.93
CA ILE A 79 3.13 -10.49 -7.88
C ILE A 79 2.75 -10.85 -9.31
N SER A 80 2.73 -12.14 -9.62
CA SER A 80 2.35 -12.64 -10.94
C SER A 80 0.93 -12.23 -11.30
N ILE A 81 0.73 -11.86 -12.57
CA ILE A 81 -0.56 -11.56 -13.16
C ILE A 81 -0.83 -12.59 -14.26
N SER A 82 -1.94 -13.32 -14.13
CA SER A 82 -2.45 -14.19 -15.19
C SER A 82 -3.26 -13.37 -16.19
N THR A 83 -3.08 -13.69 -17.47
CA THR A 83 -3.84 -13.09 -18.57
C THR A 83 -4.68 -14.17 -19.24
N THR A 84 -5.95 -13.87 -19.50
CA THR A 84 -6.84 -14.71 -20.30
C THR A 84 -7.61 -13.83 -21.29
N GLY A 85 -8.27 -14.43 -22.28
CA GLY A 85 -9.21 -13.72 -23.15
C GLY A 85 -8.64 -13.16 -24.45
N TYR A 86 -7.32 -13.20 -24.68
CA TYR A 86 -6.79 -12.98 -26.03
C TYR A 86 -7.07 -14.17 -26.94
N THR A 87 -7.44 -13.87 -28.19
CA THR A 87 -7.73 -14.85 -29.24
C THR A 87 -7.03 -14.47 -30.54
N LEU A 88 -6.86 -15.44 -31.44
CA LEU A 88 -6.34 -15.20 -32.79
C LEU A 88 -7.50 -15.02 -33.78
N GLY A 89 -7.34 -14.03 -34.66
CA GLY A 89 -8.19 -13.82 -35.83
C GLY A 89 -7.34 -13.73 -37.10
N GLY A 90 -8.00 -13.61 -38.25
CA GLY A 90 -7.34 -13.58 -39.56
C GLY A 90 -7.38 -14.92 -40.29
N ALA A 91 -7.06 -14.90 -41.59
CA ALA A 91 -7.27 -16.04 -42.48
C ALA A 91 -6.41 -17.27 -42.14
N GLN A 92 -5.24 -17.06 -41.52
CA GLN A 92 -4.31 -18.14 -41.15
C GLN A 92 -4.32 -18.45 -39.64
N ALA A 93 -5.23 -17.87 -38.86
CA ALA A 93 -5.26 -18.02 -37.39
C ALA A 93 -5.30 -19.49 -36.92
N SER A 94 -6.02 -20.37 -37.64
CA SER A 94 -6.15 -21.79 -37.29
C SER A 94 -4.83 -22.56 -37.40
N ASN A 95 -3.80 -22.00 -38.02
CA ASN A 95 -2.47 -22.62 -38.11
C ASN A 95 -1.64 -22.40 -36.84
N TYR A 96 -2.15 -21.60 -35.88
CA TYR A 96 -1.40 -21.15 -34.73
C TYR A 96 -2.12 -21.45 -33.41
N LEU A 97 -1.32 -21.65 -32.37
CA LEU A 97 -1.75 -21.71 -30.98
C LEU A 97 -1.25 -20.45 -30.25
N LEU A 98 -2.11 -19.79 -29.48
CA LEU A 98 -1.74 -18.59 -28.74
C LEU A 98 -1.38 -18.92 -27.29
N THR A 99 -0.15 -18.57 -26.90
CA THR A 99 0.28 -18.53 -25.50
C THR A 99 -0.04 -17.15 -24.92
N GLN A 100 -0.85 -17.12 -23.87
CA GLN A 100 -1.19 -15.89 -23.16
C GLN A 100 0.05 -15.29 -22.47
N PRO A 101 0.17 -13.95 -22.38
CA PRO A 101 1.32 -13.33 -21.72
C PRO A 101 1.23 -13.50 -20.20
N THR A 102 2.38 -13.77 -19.58
CA THR A 102 2.56 -13.69 -18.13
C THR A 102 3.15 -12.33 -17.78
N LEU A 103 2.53 -11.62 -16.83
CA LEU A 103 2.98 -10.31 -16.37
C LEU A 103 3.27 -10.36 -14.87
N SER A 104 3.83 -9.28 -14.34
CA SER A 104 3.92 -9.07 -12.89
C SER A 104 3.82 -7.59 -12.57
N ALA A 105 3.37 -7.28 -11.36
CA ALA A 105 3.37 -5.92 -10.82
C ALA A 105 3.36 -5.95 -9.28
N ASN A 106 3.49 -4.77 -8.67
CA ASN A 106 3.49 -4.59 -7.23
C ASN A 106 2.11 -4.18 -6.72
N ILE A 107 1.74 -4.66 -5.53
CA ILE A 107 0.65 -4.11 -4.73
C ILE A 107 1.29 -3.38 -3.55
N THR A 108 1.08 -2.07 -3.43
CA THR A 108 1.61 -1.24 -2.33
C THR A 108 0.60 -1.11 -1.20
N ALA A 109 1.10 -0.92 0.02
CA ALA A 109 0.25 -0.78 1.20
C ALA A 109 -0.68 0.44 1.11
N LYS A 110 -1.92 0.27 1.56
CA LYS A 110 -2.87 1.38 1.68
C LYS A 110 -2.57 2.19 2.93
N GLY A 111 -2.50 3.52 2.78
CA GLY A 111 -2.29 4.42 3.91
C GLY A 111 -3.53 4.53 4.80
N LEU A 112 -3.34 4.34 6.11
CA LEU A 112 -4.31 4.62 7.16
C LEU A 112 -3.93 5.88 7.93
N THR A 113 -4.95 6.60 8.39
CA THR A 113 -4.81 7.72 9.32
C THR A 113 -5.56 7.43 10.61
N ILE A 114 -5.27 8.23 11.65
CA ILE A 114 -5.93 8.14 12.96
C ILE A 114 -6.78 9.39 13.15
N SER A 115 -8.07 9.20 13.43
CA SER A 115 -9.00 10.26 13.81
C SER A 115 -9.32 10.20 15.30
N GLY A 116 -9.59 11.33 15.95
CA GLY A 116 -10.01 11.36 17.36
C GLY A 116 -8.89 11.08 18.38
N ALA A 117 -7.63 11.06 17.97
CA ALA A 117 -6.50 11.10 18.90
C ALA A 117 -6.37 12.51 19.49
N THR A 118 -6.16 12.61 20.80
CA THR A 118 -6.11 13.88 21.52
C THR A 118 -4.83 14.01 22.32
N ALA A 119 -4.39 15.25 22.52
CA ALA A 119 -3.31 15.59 23.44
C ALA A 119 -3.88 16.34 24.65
N THR A 120 -3.40 16.03 25.85
CA THR A 120 -3.95 16.59 27.09
C THR A 120 -3.30 17.92 27.44
N ASN A 121 -4.12 18.98 27.55
CA ASN A 121 -3.70 20.28 28.05
C ASN A 121 -3.07 20.17 29.44
N ARG A 122 -2.07 21.00 29.72
CA ARG A 122 -1.39 20.98 31.02
C ARG A 122 -0.80 22.32 31.41
N ALA A 123 -0.58 22.51 32.72
CA ALA A 123 0.23 23.62 33.19
C ALA A 123 1.72 23.41 32.87
N TYR A 124 2.46 24.52 32.85
CA TYR A 124 3.90 24.52 32.72
C TYR A 124 4.56 23.66 33.82
N ASN A 125 5.40 22.72 33.40
CA ASN A 125 6.13 21.81 34.29
C ASN A 125 7.59 21.59 33.85
N GLY A 126 8.08 22.37 32.89
CA GLY A 126 9.44 22.26 32.34
C GLY A 126 9.68 21.10 31.36
N SER A 127 8.78 20.12 31.22
CA SER A 127 8.90 19.02 30.26
C SER A 127 8.38 19.38 28.88
N THR A 128 8.84 18.71 27.81
CA THR A 128 8.25 18.76 26.45
C THR A 128 7.27 17.63 26.18
N THR A 129 7.17 16.65 27.08
CA THR A 129 6.26 15.50 26.94
C THR A 129 4.81 15.94 27.12
N VAL A 130 3.92 15.30 26.36
CA VAL A 130 2.47 15.49 26.40
C VAL A 130 1.80 14.13 26.36
N ALA A 131 0.81 13.92 27.23
CA ALA A 131 0.00 12.71 27.22
C ALA A 131 -0.89 12.71 25.97
N VAL A 132 -0.89 11.60 25.24
CA VAL A 132 -1.68 11.38 24.03
C VAL A 132 -2.52 10.13 24.22
N SER A 133 -3.79 10.18 23.82
CA SER A 133 -4.70 9.04 23.96
C SER A 133 -5.86 9.10 22.96
N GLY A 134 -6.65 8.02 22.93
CA GLY A 134 -7.77 7.87 22.00
C GLY A 134 -7.32 7.47 20.60
N GLY A 135 -8.17 7.74 19.61
CA GLY A 135 -7.90 7.42 18.22
C GLY A 135 -8.75 6.26 17.68
N SER A 136 -9.10 6.35 16.40
CA SER A 136 -9.67 5.27 15.60
C SER A 136 -9.07 5.31 14.19
N LEU A 137 -8.90 4.14 13.58
CA LEU A 137 -8.40 4.03 12.21
C LEU A 137 -9.41 4.58 11.21
N VAL A 138 -8.90 5.27 10.20
CA VAL A 138 -9.65 5.73 9.03
C VAL A 138 -8.99 5.16 7.79
N GLY A 139 -9.81 4.65 6.87
CA GLY A 139 -9.36 4.11 5.58
C GLY A 139 -9.17 2.59 5.51
N VAL A 140 -9.55 1.85 6.56
CA VAL A 140 -9.57 0.38 6.54
C VAL A 140 -10.63 -0.08 5.55
N GLU A 141 -10.26 -0.99 4.64
CA GLU A 141 -11.19 -1.57 3.69
C GLU A 141 -12.24 -2.45 4.40
N SER A 142 -13.47 -2.41 3.89
CA SER A 142 -14.58 -3.18 4.48
C SER A 142 -14.26 -4.68 4.52
N GLY A 143 -14.42 -5.28 5.70
CA GLY A 143 -14.16 -6.70 5.95
C GLY A 143 -12.70 -7.06 6.27
N ASP A 144 -11.79 -6.07 6.33
CA ASP A 144 -10.47 -6.29 6.93
C ASP A 144 -10.50 -6.24 8.45
N PHE A 145 -9.62 -7.04 9.06
CA PHE A 145 -9.36 -6.98 10.48
C PHE A 145 -8.03 -6.26 10.75
N VAL A 146 -8.13 -4.97 11.10
CA VAL A 146 -7.00 -4.11 11.49
C VAL A 146 -7.39 -3.36 12.76
N THR A 147 -6.56 -3.45 13.80
CA THR A 147 -6.79 -2.85 15.11
C THR A 147 -5.73 -1.79 15.39
N LEU A 148 -6.15 -0.63 15.91
CA LEU A 148 -5.24 0.39 16.43
C LEU A 148 -4.77 0.00 17.83
N GLY A 149 -3.47 0.07 18.07
CA GLY A 149 -2.88 -0.17 19.37
C GLY A 149 -1.58 0.61 19.56
N GLY A 150 -0.70 0.06 20.40
CA GLY A 150 0.56 0.68 20.77
C GLY A 150 0.44 1.57 22.00
N SER A 151 1.54 2.24 22.33
CA SER A 151 1.66 3.12 23.50
C SER A 151 2.05 4.51 23.00
N PRO A 152 1.08 5.35 22.59
CA PRO A 152 1.39 6.62 21.98
C PRO A 152 2.07 7.57 22.96
N THR A 153 3.07 8.30 22.47
CA THR A 153 3.74 9.37 23.21
C THR A 153 3.73 10.65 22.38
N GLY A 154 3.53 11.79 23.04
CA GLY A 154 3.53 13.10 22.41
C GLY A 154 4.67 13.98 22.90
N THR A 155 5.22 14.79 22.00
CA THR A 155 6.18 15.85 22.35
C THR A 155 5.85 17.16 21.65
N VAL A 156 6.14 18.28 22.32
CA VAL A 156 6.13 19.63 21.73
C VAL A 156 7.56 20.13 21.57
N SER A 157 7.80 21.02 20.61
CA SER A 157 9.14 21.60 20.36
C SER A 157 9.66 22.50 21.49
N SER A 158 8.78 22.98 22.37
CA SER A 158 9.15 23.78 23.54
C SER A 158 8.10 23.62 24.65
N ALA A 159 8.59 23.57 25.89
CA ALA A 159 7.80 23.46 27.10
C ALA A 159 7.09 24.76 27.51
N ALA A 160 7.41 25.89 26.85
CA ALA A 160 6.89 27.20 27.22
C ALA A 160 5.36 27.29 27.10
N VAL A 161 4.77 28.20 27.90
CA VAL A 161 3.36 28.56 27.84
C VAL A 161 2.98 28.96 26.41
N GLY A 162 1.82 28.52 25.96
CA GLY A 162 1.30 28.84 24.63
C GLY A 162 0.10 27.99 24.28
N THR A 163 -0.70 28.47 23.34
CA THR A 163 -1.89 27.78 22.84
C THR A 163 -1.60 27.04 21.53
N SER A 164 -2.41 26.01 21.25
CA SER A 164 -2.41 25.26 19.99
C SER A 164 -1.02 24.77 19.56
N ARG A 165 -0.19 24.36 20.52
CA ARG A 165 1.14 23.82 20.24
C ARG A 165 1.00 22.47 19.55
N THR A 166 1.55 22.32 18.36
CA THR A 166 1.55 21.05 17.63
C THR A 166 2.32 19.99 18.40
N VAL A 167 1.69 18.82 18.55
CA VAL A 167 2.27 17.64 19.19
C VAL A 167 2.76 16.69 18.11
N THR A 168 4.06 16.36 18.15
CA THR A 168 4.63 15.25 17.40
C THR A 168 4.30 13.96 18.14
N VAL A 169 3.50 13.09 17.53
CA VAL A 169 3.08 11.81 18.10
C VAL A 169 3.88 10.67 17.49
N THR A 170 4.30 9.73 18.33
CA THR A 170 4.83 8.44 17.91
C THR A 170 4.20 7.33 18.76
N GLY A 171 4.38 6.06 18.38
CA GLY A 171 4.03 4.91 19.21
C GLY A 171 2.65 4.30 18.97
N TYR A 172 1.79 4.87 18.12
CA TYR A 172 0.66 4.11 17.58
C TYR A 172 1.14 3.04 16.62
N SER A 173 0.53 1.87 16.69
CA SER A 173 0.77 0.74 15.78
C SER A 173 -0.53 0.12 15.32
N ILE A 174 -0.46 -0.68 14.25
CA ILE A 174 -1.57 -1.52 13.78
C ILE A 174 -1.24 -3.00 13.93
N SER A 175 -2.26 -3.79 14.20
CA SER A 175 -2.18 -5.25 14.27
C SER A 175 -3.45 -5.89 13.70
N GLY A 176 -3.47 -7.21 13.57
CA GLY A 176 -4.58 -7.96 12.98
C GLY A 176 -4.18 -8.66 11.68
N GLY A 177 -5.07 -9.53 11.19
CA GLY A 177 -4.79 -10.44 10.06
C GLY A 177 -4.53 -9.71 8.74
N SER A 178 -5.06 -8.48 8.58
CA SER A 178 -4.86 -7.68 7.38
C SER A 178 -3.82 -6.57 7.55
N ALA A 179 -3.18 -6.44 8.73
CA ALA A 179 -2.36 -5.27 9.05
C ALA A 179 -1.14 -5.08 8.13
N SER A 180 -0.56 -6.16 7.62
CA SER A 180 0.56 -6.09 6.66
C SER A 180 0.21 -5.42 5.33
N ASN A 181 -1.08 -5.28 5.02
CA ASN A 181 -1.55 -4.62 3.81
C ASN A 181 -1.67 -3.09 3.93
N TYR A 182 -1.35 -2.54 5.11
CA TYR A 182 -1.55 -1.14 5.43
C TYR A 182 -0.28 -0.49 5.98
N SER A 183 -0.18 0.82 5.76
CA SER A 183 0.78 1.68 6.45
C SER A 183 0.01 2.64 7.35
N LEU A 184 0.60 3.06 8.48
CA LEU A 184 -0.05 3.94 9.45
C LEU A 184 0.66 5.28 9.51
N THR A 185 -0.10 6.37 9.31
CA THR A 185 0.37 7.74 9.54
C THR A 185 -0.02 8.19 10.95
N GLN A 186 0.96 8.66 11.73
CA GLN A 186 0.72 9.16 13.09
C GLN A 186 -0.07 10.49 13.06
N PRO A 187 -0.94 10.76 14.05
CA PRO A 187 -1.70 12.01 14.12
C PRO A 187 -0.83 13.17 14.63
N SER A 188 -1.29 14.41 14.45
CA SER A 188 -0.62 15.62 14.95
C SER A 188 -1.61 16.55 15.66
N PRO A 189 -2.17 16.16 16.83
CA PRO A 189 -3.07 17.01 17.58
C PRO A 189 -2.33 18.23 18.15
N THR A 190 -3.09 19.19 18.69
CA THR A 190 -2.56 20.35 19.38
C THR A 190 -2.82 20.29 20.88
N VAL A 191 -2.01 21.00 21.66
CA VAL A 191 -2.16 21.13 23.10
C VAL A 191 -1.95 22.58 23.56
N ASP A 192 -2.65 23.00 24.60
CA ASP A 192 -2.38 24.24 25.31
C ASP A 192 -1.53 23.98 26.55
N ILE A 193 -0.47 24.80 26.71
CA ILE A 193 0.35 24.84 27.91
C ILE A 193 0.04 26.14 28.65
N THR A 194 -0.56 26.04 29.83
CA THR A 194 -0.91 27.20 30.66
C THR A 194 0.19 27.55 31.65
N ALA A 195 0.23 28.79 32.14
CA ALA A 195 1.16 29.18 33.19
C ALA A 195 0.89 28.38 34.48
N LYS A 196 1.96 27.98 35.19
CA LYS A 196 1.83 27.40 36.52
C LYS A 196 1.64 28.53 37.53
N ALA A 197 0.56 28.49 38.31
CA ALA A 197 0.35 29.44 39.39
C ALA A 197 1.48 29.33 40.43
N LEU A 198 2.02 30.48 40.84
CA LEU A 198 2.95 30.59 41.97
C LEU A 198 2.15 31.07 43.18
N THR A 199 2.17 30.30 44.26
CA THR A 199 1.63 30.71 45.56
C THR A 199 2.77 31.26 46.39
N ILE A 200 2.77 32.56 46.67
CA ILE A 200 3.67 33.15 47.67
C ILE A 200 2.94 33.08 49.01
N GLY A 201 3.50 32.33 49.97
CA GLY A 201 3.03 32.39 51.35
C GLY A 201 3.30 33.78 51.91
N ALA A 202 2.32 34.41 52.56
CA ALA A 202 2.56 35.65 53.29
C ALA A 202 3.76 35.41 54.24
N PRO A 203 4.75 36.32 54.31
CA PRO A 203 5.84 36.17 55.25
C PRO A 203 5.26 36.06 56.66
N THR A 204 5.76 35.11 57.44
CA THR A 204 5.45 35.05 58.87
C THR A 204 6.14 36.23 59.53
N LEU A 205 5.42 37.35 59.72
CA LEU A 205 5.92 38.44 60.54
C LEU A 205 5.94 37.96 61.99
N THR A 206 7.13 37.86 62.59
CA THR A 206 7.25 37.80 64.05
C THR A 206 6.92 39.19 64.58
N THR A 207 5.75 39.33 65.21
CA THR A 207 5.26 40.61 65.76
C THR A 207 5.93 41.03 67.06
N THR A 208 6.95 40.30 67.53
CA THR A 208 7.67 40.59 68.77
C THR A 208 9.18 40.66 68.52
N LYS A 209 9.74 41.86 68.67
CA LYS A 209 11.16 42.12 68.88
C LYS A 209 11.31 42.61 70.33
N GLU A 210 12.21 42.03 71.12
CA GLU A 210 12.64 42.70 72.36
C GLU A 210 13.43 43.96 71.98
N TYR A 211 13.11 45.08 72.62
CA TYR A 211 13.75 46.37 72.32
C TYR A 211 15.27 46.28 72.52
N ASP A 212 16.05 46.47 71.44
CA ASP A 212 17.52 46.43 71.43
C ASP A 212 18.17 47.78 71.05
N GLY A 213 17.37 48.84 70.90
CA GLY A 213 17.85 50.18 70.52
C GLY A 213 18.22 50.35 69.04
N THR A 214 17.94 49.38 68.16
CA THR A 214 18.22 49.48 66.71
C THR A 214 16.96 49.63 65.87
N THR A 215 17.03 50.40 64.77
CA THR A 215 15.91 50.67 63.84
C THR A 215 15.77 49.63 62.72
N THR A 216 16.56 48.56 62.75
CA THR A 216 16.48 47.50 61.75
C THR A 216 15.47 46.45 62.21
N ALA A 217 14.43 46.21 61.42
CA ALA A 217 13.54 45.06 61.59
C ALA A 217 14.25 43.79 61.09
N ALA A 218 14.21 42.72 61.87
CA ALA A 218 14.61 41.41 61.36
C ALA A 218 13.50 40.89 60.44
N VAL A 219 13.89 40.46 59.24
CA VAL A 219 13.05 39.62 58.36
C VAL A 219 13.29 38.17 58.72
#